data_AF-A0A109HP36-F1
#
_entry.id   AF-A0A109HP36-F1
#
_cell.length_a   1.000
_cell.length_b   1.000
_cell.length_c   1.000
_cell.angle_alpha   90.00
_cell.angle_beta   90.00
_cell.angle_gamma   90.00
#
_symmetry.space_group_name_H-M   'P 1'
#
loop_
_entity.id
_entity.type
_entity.pdbx_description
1 polymer ?
#
loop_
_entity_poly.entity_id
_entity_poly.type
_entity_poly.pdbx_seq_one_letter_code
_entity_poly.pdbx_strand_id
1 'polypeptide(L)' 'MARLERLYAHLPQLIPVQPPVLLHGALWQDNLHCDGDGLPALIDAGALRHCLQPRRAEC' A
#
# COMPACT_ATOMS: atom_id res chain seq x y z
N MET A 1 3.32 20.65 -15.47
CA MET A 1 3.12 20.44 -14.02
C MET A 1 1.64 20.46 -13.61
N ALA A 2 0.79 21.37 -14.10
CA ALA A 2 -0.63 21.46 -13.69
C ALA A 2 -1.48 20.15 -13.81
N ARG A 3 -1.16 19.23 -14.73
CA ARG A 3 -1.87 17.95 -14.84
C ARG A 3 -1.53 16.98 -13.71
N LEU A 4 -0.28 16.98 -13.25
CA LEU A 4 0.18 16.13 -12.13
C LEU A 4 -0.45 16.62 -10.82
N GLU A 5 -0.44 17.93 -10.58
CA GLU A 5 -1.07 18.53 -9.39
C GLU A 5 -2.56 18.20 -9.31
N ARG A 6 -3.26 18.27 -10.44
CA ARG A 6 -4.66 17.83 -10.49
C ARG A 6 -4.78 16.36 -10.15
N LEU A 7 -3.95 15.48 -10.71
CA LEU A 7 -4.00 14.06 -10.36
C LEU A 7 -3.75 13.83 -8.85
N TYR A 8 -2.71 14.46 -8.30
CA TYR A 8 -2.36 14.35 -6.89
C TYR A 8 -3.51 14.78 -5.97
N ALA A 9 -4.16 15.91 -6.28
CA ALA A 9 -5.31 16.41 -5.55
C ALA A 9 -6.53 15.46 -5.59
N HIS A 10 -6.62 14.58 -6.59
CA HIS A 10 -7.71 13.63 -6.76
C HIS A 10 -7.35 12.19 -6.30
N LEU A 11 -6.12 11.93 -5.86
CA LEU A 11 -5.70 10.61 -5.39
C LEU A 11 -6.62 10.02 -4.31
N PRO A 12 -7.07 10.78 -3.29
CA PRO A 12 -7.96 10.22 -2.26
C PRO A 12 -9.29 9.68 -2.79
N GLN A 13 -9.80 10.20 -3.90
CA GLN A 13 -11.03 9.76 -4.54
C GLN A 13 -10.80 8.57 -5.49
N LEU A 14 -9.55 8.36 -5.94
CA LEU A 14 -9.17 7.25 -6.82
C LEU A 14 -8.81 5.97 -6.03
N ILE A 15 -8.44 6.10 -4.76
CA ILE A 15 -8.10 4.96 -3.91
C ILE A 15 -9.40 4.34 -3.37
N PRO A 16 -9.67 3.04 -3.61
CA PRO A 16 -10.87 2.37 -3.13
C PRO A 16 -10.97 2.40 -1.60
N VAL A 17 -12.20 2.42 -1.08
CA VAL A 17 -12.43 2.20 0.35
C VAL A 17 -12.17 0.73 0.68
N GLN A 18 -11.32 0.45 1.66
CA GLN A 18 -10.93 -0.90 2.06
C GLN A 18 -10.72 -1.00 3.58
N PRO A 19 -10.94 -2.18 4.17
CA PRO A 19 -10.61 -2.41 5.58
C PRO A 19 -9.11 -2.23 5.84
N PRO A 20 -8.72 -1.98 7.10
CA PRO A 20 -7.31 -1.96 7.47
C PRO A 20 -6.63 -3.29 7.15
N VAL A 21 -5.53 -3.21 6.42
CA VAL A 21 -4.68 -4.35 6.07
C VAL A 21 -3.22 -3.96 6.26
N LEU A 22 -2.39 -4.98 6.48
CA LEU A 22 -0.94 -4.83 6.50
C LEU A 22 -0.44 -4.69 5.06
N LEU A 23 0.15 -3.54 4.72
CA LEU A 23 0.75 -3.34 3.41
C LEU A 23 2.26 -3.29 3.53
N HIS A 24 2.93 -4.05 2.67
CA HIS A 24 4.38 -4.07 2.55
C HIS A 24 4.95 -2.71 2.09
N GLY A 25 4.21 -1.96 1.28
CA GLY A 25 4.57 -0.61 0.81
C GLY A 25 5.61 -0.57 -0.32
N ALA A 26 6.41 -1.62 -0.49
CA ALA A 26 7.36 -1.80 -1.57
C ALA A 26 7.37 -3.27 -2.03
N LEU A 27 6.24 -3.79 -2.51
CA LEU A 27 6.18 -5.17 -3.01
C LEU A 27 6.55 -5.23 -4.50
N TRP A 28 7.69 -5.83 -4.78
CA TRP A 28 8.23 -6.06 -6.12
C TRP A 28 9.26 -7.20 -6.05
N GLN A 29 9.73 -7.68 -7.21
CA GLN A 29 10.53 -8.90 -7.34
C GLN A 29 11.78 -8.94 -6.42
N ASP A 30 12.45 -7.80 -6.24
CA ASP A 30 13.70 -7.75 -5.44
C ASP A 30 13.43 -7.75 -3.93
N ASN A 31 12.16 -7.65 -3.50
CA ASN A 31 11.74 -7.72 -2.11
C ASN A 31 11.00 -9.03 -1.77
N LEU A 32 10.88 -9.96 -2.73
CA LEU A 32 10.23 -11.26 -2.57
C LEU A 32 11.24 -12.38 -2.89
N HIS A 33 11.61 -13.15 -1.86
CA HIS A 33 12.56 -14.25 -1.97
C HIS A 33 11.94 -15.57 -1.52
N CYS A 34 12.72 -16.64 -1.60
CA CYS A 34 12.44 -17.89 -0.93
C CYS A 34 13.36 -18.03 0.30
N ASP A 35 12.84 -18.48 1.42
CA ASP A 35 13.64 -18.86 2.58
C ASP A 35 14.32 -20.23 2.39
N GLY A 36 14.97 -20.73 3.44
CA GLY A 36 15.67 -22.02 3.43
C GLY A 36 14.76 -23.24 3.20
N ASP A 37 13.46 -23.11 3.46
CA ASP A 37 12.45 -24.15 3.24
C ASP A 37 11.75 -23.98 1.89
N GLY A 38 12.15 -22.99 1.09
CA GLY A 38 11.53 -22.66 -0.19
C GLY A 38 10.21 -21.89 -0.06
N LEU A 39 9.89 -21.36 1.13
CA LEU A 39 8.68 -20.58 1.36
C LEU A 39 8.91 -19.10 1.01
N PRO A 40 7.86 -18.37 0.58
CA PRO A 40 7.97 -16.94 0.30
C PRO A 40 8.44 -16.14 1.53
N ALA A 41 9.49 -15.35 1.35
CA ALA A 41 10.04 -14.45 2.34
C ALA A 41 10.03 -13.01 1.80
N LEU A 42 9.40 -12.10 2.55
CA LEU A 42 9.37 -10.68 2.23
C LEU A 42 10.45 -9.94 3.03
N ILE A 43 11.21 -9.08 2.36
CA ILE A 43 12.24 -8.21 2.97
C ILE A 43 11.95 -6.74 2.67
N ASP A 44 12.65 -5.83 3.35
CA ASP A 44 12.46 -4.37 3.17
C ASP A 44 11.04 -3.89 3.56
N ALA A 45 10.63 -4.29 4.77
CA ALA A 45 9.40 -3.81 5.39
C ALA A 45 9.51 -2.34 5.90
N GLY A 46 10.51 -1.56 5.47
CA GLY A 46 10.69 -0.17 5.91
C GLY A 46 9.54 0.75 5.47
N ALA A 47 8.83 0.37 4.40
CA ALA A 47 7.62 1.04 3.92
C ALA A 47 6.33 0.40 4.45
N LEU A 48 6.42 -0.50 5.43
CA LEU A 48 5.25 -1.16 5.99
C LEU A 48 4.30 -0.15 6.62
N ARG A 49 3.04 -0.20 6.22
CA ARG A 49 2.01 0.73 6.67
C ARG A 49 0.75 -0.04 7.05
N HIS A 50 0.13 0.39 8.14
CA HIS A 50 -1.27 0.11 8.38
C HIS A 50 -2.08 1.09 7.53
N CYS A 51 -2.78 0.58 6.51
CA CYS A 51 -3.72 1.41 5.77
C CYS A 51 -4.99 1.64 6.59
N LEU A 52 -4.92 2.61 7.51
CA LEU A 52 -6.08 3.11 8.23
C LEU A 52 -6.75 4.15 7.34
N GLN A 53 -7.82 3.77 6.64
CA GLN A 53 -8.71 4.78 6.07
C GLN A 53 -9.62 5.31 7.17
N PRO A 54 -9.93 6.62 7.19
CA PRO A 54 -10.96 7.12 8.08
C PRO A 54 -12.24 6.35 7.76
N ARG A 55 -12.81 5.69 8.78
CA ARG A 55 -14.18 5.19 8.70
C ARG A 55 -15.02 6.37 8.21
N ARG A 56 -15.61 6.31 7.02
CA ARG A 56 -16.68 7.25 6.70
C ARG A 56 -17.70 7.07 7.81
N ALA A 57 -17.89 8.10 8.62
CA ALA A 57 -18.97 8.12 9.58
C ALA A 57 -20.24 7.81 8.78
N GLU A 58 -20.87 6.73 9.16
CA GLU A 58 -22.07 6.17 8.55
C GLU A 58 -23.13 7.28 8.45
N CYS A 59 -23.72 7.47 7.26
CA CYS A 59 -25.01 8.12 7.07
C CYS A 59 -26.10 7.06 7.07
#